data_AF-A0A5C5GAE5-F1
#
_entry.id   AF-A0A5C5GAE5-F1
#
_cell.length_a   1.000
_cell.length_b   1.000
_cell.length_c   1.000
_cell.angle_alpha   90.00
_cell.angle_beta   90.00
_cell.angle_gamma   90.00
#
_symmetry.space_group_name_H-M   'P 1'
#
loop_
_entity.id
_entity.type
_entity.pdbx_description
1 polymer ?
#
loop_
_entity_poly.entity_id
_entity_poly.type
_entity_poly.pdbx_seq_one_letter_code
_entity_poly.pdbx_strand_id
1 'polypeptide(L)'
;MRLTLLLSLIFGLPAGGASACAVAEGCTMGPAPTAVERIEADMVRVIRTCWSPVAGAPPVTVSFQLARDGALDGKVRLVEPRRSEGRLVIKGFEAAERALQRCQPYDLPPEAFESWKEMTITFNPIAGDS
;
A
#
# COMPACT_ATOMS: atom_id res chain seq x y z
N MET A 1 12.55 -68.26 -27.06
CA MET A 1 13.87 -67.63 -27.33
C MET A 1 13.78 -66.21 -26.81
N ARG A 2 14.23 -65.84 -25.61
CA ARG A 2 15.65 -65.79 -25.15
C ARG A 2 16.58 -65.31 -26.27
N LEU A 3 16.92 -64.02 -26.28
CA LEU A 3 18.31 -63.63 -26.21
C LEU A 3 18.46 -62.23 -25.58
N THR A 4 19.42 -62.18 -24.67
CA THR A 4 19.75 -61.11 -23.73
C THR A 4 21.10 -60.49 -24.16
N LEU A 5 21.37 -59.26 -23.69
CA LEU A 5 22.70 -58.61 -23.53
C LEU A 5 23.37 -58.12 -24.84
N LEU A 6 24.01 -56.95 -24.92
CA LEU A 6 24.98 -56.27 -24.04
C LEU A 6 24.84 -54.73 -24.24
N LEU A 7 24.70 -53.89 -23.21
CA LEU A 7 25.74 -53.37 -22.30
C LEU A 7 26.83 -52.55 -23.01
N SER A 8 26.79 -51.21 -22.83
CA SER A 8 27.91 -50.30 -22.51
C SER A 8 27.57 -48.88 -23.00
N LEU A 9 27.91 -47.74 -22.39
CA LEU A 9 28.50 -47.33 -21.11
C LEU A 9 28.35 -45.78 -21.16
N ILE A 10 27.95 -45.18 -20.04
CA ILE A 10 28.44 -43.89 -19.51
C ILE A 10 28.49 -42.67 -20.45
N PHE A 11 27.55 -41.74 -20.26
CA PHE A 11 27.77 -40.29 -20.33
C PHE A 11 26.69 -39.69 -19.41
N GLY A 12 26.94 -39.46 -18.13
CA GLY A 12 27.78 -38.39 -17.63
C GLY A 12 26.88 -37.24 -17.13
N LEU A 13 26.43 -37.31 -15.86
CA LEU A 13 25.97 -36.14 -15.09
C LEU A 13 27.20 -35.23 -14.87
N PRO A 14 27.11 -33.91 -15.06
CA PRO A 14 26.49 -33.02 -14.07
C PRO A 14 25.71 -31.89 -14.77
N ALA A 15 24.98 -30.96 -14.17
CA ALA A 15 25.08 -30.26 -12.91
C ALA A 15 23.66 -29.75 -12.58
N GLY A 16 23.26 -29.68 -11.32
CA GLY A 16 23.40 -28.40 -10.62
C GLY A 16 22.22 -27.48 -10.92
N GLY A 17 21.12 -27.69 -10.21
CA GLY A 17 19.93 -26.83 -10.27
C GLY A 17 19.11 -26.94 -8.98
N ALA A 18 19.77 -27.10 -7.84
CA ALA A 18 19.16 -26.78 -6.56
C ALA A 18 18.93 -25.27 -6.57
N SER A 19 17.71 -24.82 -6.85
CA SER A 19 17.29 -23.46 -6.51
C SER A 19 17.08 -23.39 -4.99
N ALA A 20 18.18 -23.56 -4.26
CA ALA A 20 18.31 -23.11 -2.90
C ALA A 20 18.96 -21.73 -3.00
N CYS A 21 18.18 -20.67 -2.83
CA CYS A 21 18.74 -19.41 -2.38
C CYS A 21 19.21 -19.66 -0.93
N ALA A 22 20.38 -20.28 -0.80
CA ALA A 22 21.09 -20.46 0.45
C ALA A 22 22.16 -19.37 0.52
N VAL A 23 22.01 -18.53 1.54
CA VAL A 23 22.99 -17.60 2.13
C VAL A 23 23.53 -16.48 1.22
N ALA A 24 22.79 -15.39 1.17
CA ALA A 24 23.41 -14.08 1.19
C ALA A 24 23.06 -13.42 2.53
N GLU A 25 24.07 -13.22 3.37
CA GLU A 25 24.06 -12.16 4.39
C GLU A 25 23.83 -10.84 3.62
N GLY A 26 22.56 -10.44 3.44
CA GLY A 26 22.23 -9.32 2.57
C GLY A 26 20.83 -9.29 1.96
N CYS A 27 19.94 -10.26 2.21
CA CYS A 27 18.50 -9.96 2.12
C CYS A 27 18.08 -9.43 3.49
N THR A 28 18.49 -8.20 3.85
CA THR A 28 17.79 -7.49 4.90
C THR A 28 16.44 -7.11 4.30
N MET A 29 15.52 -8.08 4.24
CA MET A 29 14.12 -7.73 4.38
C MET A 29 14.10 -6.91 5.65
N GLY A 30 13.83 -5.61 5.51
CA GLY A 30 13.76 -4.71 6.66
C GLY A 30 12.83 -5.31 7.73
N PRO A 31 12.84 -4.77 8.95
CA PRO A 31 11.91 -5.23 9.97
C PRO A 31 10.50 -5.34 9.37
N ALA A 32 9.83 -6.46 9.64
CA ALA A 32 8.47 -6.66 9.15
C ALA A 32 7.59 -5.47 9.60
N PRO A 33 6.65 -5.00 8.75
CA PRO A 33 5.82 -3.87 9.10
C PRO A 33 5.05 -4.18 10.39
N THR A 34 5.01 -3.19 11.28
CA THR A 34 4.23 -3.23 12.53
C THR A 34 2.74 -3.39 12.23
N ALA A 35 1.95 -3.72 13.27
CA ALA A 35 0.50 -3.81 13.12
C ALA A 35 -0.10 -2.47 12.65
N VAL A 36 0.43 -1.35 13.15
CA VAL A 36 -0.03 0.00 12.78
C VAL A 36 0.24 0.28 11.31
N GLU A 37 1.46 0.04 10.83
CA GLU A 37 1.82 0.27 9.42
C GLU A 37 0.97 -0.58 8.45
N ARG A 38 0.58 -1.79 8.85
CA ARG A 38 -0.33 -2.62 8.04
C ARG A 38 -1.73 -2.03 7.95
N ILE A 39 -2.28 -1.56 9.09
CA ILE A 39 -3.59 -0.91 9.14
C ILE A 39 -3.61 0.35 8.27
N GLU A 40 -2.58 1.19 8.40
CA GLU A 40 -2.43 2.39 7.57
C GLU A 40 -2.39 2.04 6.08
N ALA A 41 -1.58 1.05 5.70
CA ALA A 41 -1.44 0.62 4.31
C ALA A 41 -2.75 0.06 3.73
N ASP A 42 -3.50 -0.71 4.51
CA ASP A 42 -4.80 -1.25 4.10
C ASP A 42 -5.83 -0.14 3.92
N MET A 43 -5.89 0.82 4.84
CA MET A 43 -6.78 1.97 4.69
C MET A 43 -6.41 2.82 3.46
N VAL A 44 -5.12 3.13 3.25
CA VAL A 44 -4.70 3.89 2.06
C VAL A 44 -5.09 3.12 0.79
N ARG A 45 -5.00 1.79 0.78
CA ARG A 45 -5.46 0.96 -0.34
C ARG A 45 -6.94 1.14 -0.61
N VAL A 46 -7.79 1.09 0.43
CA VAL A 46 -9.24 1.32 0.30
C VAL A 46 -9.51 2.72 -0.23
N ILE A 47 -8.94 3.76 0.38
CA ILE A 47 -9.13 5.16 -0.02
C ILE A 47 -8.75 5.40 -1.48
N ARG A 48 -7.65 4.78 -1.95
CA ARG A 48 -7.22 4.88 -3.35
C ARG A 48 -8.30 4.40 -4.33
N THR A 49 -9.10 3.41 -3.97
CA THR A 49 -10.20 2.92 -4.84
C THR A 49 -11.34 3.93 -4.99
N CYS A 50 -11.55 4.80 -4.00
CA CYS A 50 -12.55 5.86 -4.05
C CYS A 50 -12.03 7.18 -4.61
N TRP A 51 -10.72 7.30 -4.78
CA TRP A 51 -10.10 8.56 -5.15
C TRP A 51 -10.15 8.81 -6.66
N SER A 52 -10.60 10.02 -7.00
CA SER A 52 -10.60 10.53 -8.37
C SER A 52 -9.61 11.71 -8.42
N PRO A 53 -8.35 11.48 -8.85
CA PRO A 53 -7.34 12.53 -8.88
C PRO A 53 -7.72 13.66 -9.83
N VAL A 54 -7.27 14.87 -9.51
CA VAL A 54 -7.43 16.06 -10.37
C VAL A 54 -6.14 16.25 -11.16
N ALA A 55 -6.25 16.19 -12.49
CA ALA A 55 -5.09 16.38 -13.37
C ALA A 55 -4.39 17.72 -13.11
N GLY A 56 -3.06 17.68 -12.98
CA GLY A 56 -2.23 18.86 -12.71
C GLY A 56 -2.33 19.41 -11.28
N ALA A 57 -3.14 18.83 -10.39
CA ALA A 57 -3.10 19.21 -8.98
C ALA A 57 -1.76 18.79 -8.34
N PRO A 58 -1.21 19.58 -7.41
CA PRO A 58 -0.06 19.15 -6.62
C PRO A 58 -0.48 18.08 -5.61
N PRO A 59 0.47 17.35 -5.01
CA PRO A 59 0.20 16.50 -3.86
C PRO A 59 -0.45 17.30 -2.73
N VAL A 60 -1.46 16.74 -2.07
CA VAL A 60 -2.11 17.34 -0.91
C VAL A 60 -2.08 16.40 0.28
N THR A 61 -1.58 16.86 1.42
CA THR A 61 -1.59 16.14 2.69
C THR A 61 -2.79 16.61 3.51
N VAL A 62 -3.62 15.66 3.94
CA VAL A 62 -4.81 15.93 4.75
C VAL A 62 -4.75 15.18 6.06
N SER A 63 -5.30 15.78 7.12
CA SER A 63 -5.55 15.13 8.40
C SER A 63 -7.05 15.01 8.65
N PHE A 64 -7.48 13.90 9.21
CA PHE A 64 -8.88 13.63 9.53
C PHE A 64 -8.99 12.67 10.71
N GLN A 65 -10.18 12.60 11.29
CA GLN A 65 -10.49 11.71 12.40
C GLN A 65 -11.56 10.70 11.98
N LEU A 66 -11.50 9.52 12.58
CA LEU A 66 -12.47 8.45 12.39
C LEU A 66 -13.09 8.09 13.74
N ALA A 67 -14.39 7.83 13.72
CA ALA A 67 -15.09 7.23 14.83
C ALA A 67 -14.77 5.73 14.95
N ARG A 68 -15.10 5.12 16.09
CA ARG A 68 -14.81 3.70 16.36
C ARG A 68 -15.49 2.73 15.38
N ASP A 69 -16.58 3.16 14.74
CA ASP A 69 -17.29 2.44 13.69
C ASP A 69 -16.68 2.63 12.29
N GLY A 70 -15.56 3.35 12.19
CA GLY A 70 -14.87 3.63 10.93
C GLY A 70 -15.50 4.74 10.10
N ALA A 71 -16.49 5.47 10.62
CA ALA A 71 -17.04 6.63 9.93
C ALA A 71 -16.13 7.86 10.08
N LEU A 72 -16.18 8.81 9.15
CA LEU A 72 -15.51 10.10 9.31
C LEU A 72 -16.10 10.87 10.50
N ASP A 73 -15.23 11.25 11.44
CA ASP A 73 -15.60 12.08 12.57
C ASP A 73 -15.10 13.51 12.36
N GLY A 74 -16.04 14.42 12.12
CA GLY A 74 -15.74 15.84 11.89
C GLY A 74 -15.23 16.17 10.49
N LYS A 75 -14.36 17.18 10.42
CA LYS A 75 -13.90 17.77 9.15
C LYS A 75 -12.49 17.31 8.80
N VAL A 76 -12.27 17.06 7.51
CA VAL A 76 -10.94 16.89 6.93
C VAL A 76 -10.24 18.25 6.91
N ARG A 77 -8.97 18.27 7.30
CA ARG A 77 -8.13 19.47 7.32
C ARG A 77 -7.01 19.33 6.30
N LEU A 78 -6.81 20.38 5.50
CA LEU A 78 -5.62 20.48 4.66
C LEU A 78 -4.43 20.82 5.55
N VAL A 79 -3.42 19.95 5.54
CA VAL A 79 -2.15 20.15 6.26
C VAL A 79 -1.18 20.88 5.34
N GLU A 80 -0.96 20.35 4.14
CA GLU A 80 -0.06 20.91 3.14
C GLU A 80 -0.57 20.61 1.72
N PRO A 81 -0.27 21.45 0.73
CA PRO A 81 0.19 22.84 0.86
C PRO A 81 -0.90 23.76 1.44
N ARG A 82 -0.61 25.04 1.67
CA ARG A 82 -1.60 26.00 2.15
C ARG A 82 -2.65 26.25 1.05
N ARG A 83 -3.92 26.43 1.46
CA ARG A 83 -5.02 26.73 0.52
C ARG A 83 -4.75 27.96 -0.37
N SER A 84 -3.98 28.93 0.11
CA SER A 84 -3.62 30.15 -0.62
C SER A 84 -2.64 29.91 -1.78
N GLU A 85 -2.01 28.74 -1.88
CA GLU A 85 -1.02 28.44 -2.91
C GLU A 85 -1.65 28.18 -4.30
N GLY A 86 -2.96 28.00 -4.38
CA GLY A 86 -3.67 28.11 -5.66
C GLY A 86 -4.95 27.31 -5.77
N ARG A 87 -5.70 27.54 -6.86
CA ARG A 87 -7.00 26.86 -7.11
C ARG A 87 -6.84 25.35 -7.27
N LEU A 88 -5.72 24.88 -7.83
CA LEU A 88 -5.47 23.45 -8.01
C LEU A 88 -5.24 22.71 -6.69
N VAL A 89 -4.67 23.39 -5.68
CA VAL A 89 -4.56 22.86 -4.31
C VAL A 89 -5.96 22.63 -3.72
N ILE A 90 -6.85 23.61 -3.88
CA ILE A 90 -8.24 23.51 -3.41
C ILE A 90 -8.95 22.34 -4.11
N LYS A 91 -8.78 22.19 -5.42
CA LYS A 91 -9.37 21.07 -6.17
C LYS A 91 -8.80 19.70 -5.77
N GLY A 92 -7.49 19.62 -5.51
CA GLY A 92 -6.86 18.42 -4.97
C GLY A 92 -7.42 18.07 -3.59
N PHE A 93 -7.55 19.06 -2.70
CA PHE A 93 -8.14 18.90 -1.37
C PHE A 93 -9.60 18.43 -1.43
N GLU A 94 -10.44 19.08 -2.24
CA GLU A 94 -11.84 18.66 -2.46
C GLU A 94 -11.92 17.21 -2.98
N ALA A 95 -10.97 16.78 -3.82
CA ALA A 95 -10.91 15.41 -4.31
C ALA A 95 -10.53 14.40 -3.21
N ALA A 96 -9.62 14.78 -2.30
CA ALA A 96 -9.29 13.99 -1.13
C ALA A 96 -10.50 13.85 -0.19
N GLU A 97 -11.21 14.95 0.10
CA GLU A 97 -12.43 14.91 0.92
C GLU A 97 -13.49 13.97 0.35
N ARG A 98 -13.73 14.05 -0.97
CA ARG A 98 -14.67 13.14 -1.65
C ARG A 98 -14.22 11.68 -1.54
N ALA A 99 -12.93 11.38 -1.68
CA ALA A 99 -12.44 10.01 -1.55
C ALA A 99 -12.73 9.46 -0.14
N LEU A 100 -12.42 10.26 0.88
CA LEU A 100 -12.63 9.88 2.28
C LEU A 100 -14.11 9.65 2.60
N GLN A 101 -14.99 10.51 2.07
CA GLN A 101 -16.44 10.39 2.27
C GLN A 101 -17.07 9.23 1.51
N ARG A 102 -16.50 8.81 0.37
CA ARG A 102 -17.06 7.74 -0.47
C ARG A 102 -16.73 6.34 0.04
N CYS A 103 -15.58 6.18 0.68
CA CYS A 103 -15.09 4.87 1.12
C CYS A 103 -15.50 4.51 2.55
N GLN A 104 -16.06 5.45 3.32
CA GLN A 104 -16.54 5.15 4.66
C GLN A 104 -17.80 4.25 4.63
N PRO A 105 -18.05 3.45 5.69
CA PRO A 105 -17.19 3.26 6.86
C PRO A 105 -15.98 2.36 6.56
N TYR A 106 -14.85 2.64 7.20
CA TYR A 106 -13.63 1.85 7.08
C TYR A 106 -13.66 0.64 8.02
N ASP A 107 -13.40 -0.56 7.50
CA ASP A 107 -13.30 -1.77 8.30
C ASP A 107 -11.90 -1.84 8.95
N LEU A 108 -11.80 -1.35 10.18
CA LEU A 108 -10.55 -1.23 10.93
C LEU A 108 -10.66 -1.99 12.27
N PRO A 109 -9.59 -2.65 12.72
CA PRO A 109 -9.60 -3.43 13.95
C PRO A 109 -9.88 -2.54 15.18
N PRO A 110 -10.97 -2.78 15.94
CA PRO A 110 -11.37 -1.90 17.05
C PRO A 110 -10.37 -1.87 18.21
N GLU A 111 -9.55 -2.91 18.37
CA GLU A 111 -8.48 -3.01 19.35
C GLU A 111 -7.35 -2.00 19.10
N ALA A 112 -7.17 -1.56 17.85
CA ALA A 112 -6.14 -0.62 17.45
C ALA A 112 -6.67 0.82 17.28
N PHE A 113 -7.89 1.12 17.78
CA PHE A 113 -8.56 2.42 17.60
C PHE A 113 -7.67 3.62 17.88
N GLU A 114 -6.90 3.58 18.97
CA GLU A 114 -6.00 4.69 19.33
C GLU A 114 -4.91 4.96 18.29
N SER A 115 -4.56 3.97 17.47
CA SER A 115 -3.55 4.06 16.41
C SER A 115 -4.09 4.61 15.10
N TRP A 116 -5.42 4.55 14.85
CA TRP A 116 -6.01 4.96 13.57
C TRP A 116 -7.14 5.99 13.69
N LYS A 117 -7.54 6.39 14.91
CA LYS A 117 -8.59 7.40 15.12
C LYS A 117 -8.25 8.78 14.56
N GLU A 118 -6.96 9.10 14.39
CA GLU A 118 -6.48 10.32 13.75
C GLU A 118 -5.40 9.93 12.75
N MET A 119 -5.59 10.34 11.50
CA MET A 119 -4.72 9.91 10.41
C MET A 119 -4.34 11.08 9.53
N THR A 120 -3.16 10.98 8.93
CA THR A 120 -2.64 11.96 7.97
C THR A 120 -2.20 11.24 6.71
N ILE A 121 -2.75 11.63 5.56
CA ILE A 121 -2.48 10.98 4.26
C ILE A 121 -2.14 12.02 3.21
N THR A 122 -1.15 11.71 2.38
CA THR A 122 -0.83 12.48 1.17
C THR A 122 -1.47 11.86 -0.06
N PHE A 123 -2.27 12.64 -0.76
CA PHE A 123 -2.87 12.32 -2.05
C PHE A 123 -2.02 12.93 -3.16
N ASN A 124 -1.26 12.09 -3.89
CA ASN A 124 -0.38 12.52 -4.97
C ASN A 124 -0.89 12.02 -6.33
N PRO A 125 -1.43 12.91 -7.21
CA PRO A 125 -2.11 12.50 -8.43
C PRO A 125 -1.19 11.90 -9.50
N ILE A 126 0.13 11.94 -9.29
CA ILE A 126 1.14 11.36 -10.18
C ILE A 126 1.55 9.95 -9.71
N ALA A 127 1.06 9.47 -8.55
CA ALA A 127 1.38 8.13 -8.03
C ALA A 127 0.61 6.99 -8.75
N GLY A 128 0.50 7.11 -10.07
CA GLY A 128 -0.24 6.22 -10.95
C GLY A 128 0.58 5.13 -11.60
N ASP A 129 1.68 4.66 -11.00
CA ASP A 129 2.33 3.38 -11.33
C ASP A 129 3.50 3.11 -10.36
N SER A 130 3.35 2.08 -9.52
CA SER A 130 4.42 1.21 -9.02
C SER A 130 3.79 0.04 -8.27
#